data_AF-A0ABD5XCR8-F1
#
_entry.id   AF-A0ABD5XCR8-F1
#
_cell.length_a   1.000
_cell.length_b   1.000
_cell.length_c   1.000
_cell.angle_alpha   90.00
_cell.angle_beta   90.00
_cell.angle_gamma   90.00
#
_symmetry.space_group_name_H-M   'P 1'
#
loop_
_entity.id
_entity.type
_entity.pdbx_description
1 polymer ?
#
loop_
_entity_poly.entity_id
_entity_poly.type
_entity_poly.pdbx_seq_one_letter_code
_entity_poly.pdbx_strand_id
1 'polypeptide(L)'
;MQRRNRLLFIVVFLAGVAVLCVHYGGVYDRNWPHPSGAQLADEPGGWDGEQVLLFGTVTETTEEGFVMAVKTASGDTARILTVYKDQTEAKSGGLVQVYGELSNRGTIQHAESVVVVNEGPDDSQYKLSVSAVGILVAAGAFLRYWGIDWHRLQFYTRAQSGDDDG
;
A
#
# COMPACT_ATOMS: atom_id res chain seq x y z
N MET A 1 34.79 14.59 -13.37
CA MET A 1 34.36 13.56 -12.39
C MET A 1 33.70 12.41 -13.14
N GLN A 2 34.36 11.25 -13.11
CA GLN A 2 34.20 10.16 -14.08
C GLN A 2 32.83 9.46 -13.94
N ARG A 3 32.21 9.10 -15.06
CA ARG A 3 30.88 8.45 -15.14
C ARG A 3 30.69 7.28 -14.16
N ARG A 4 31.78 6.55 -13.86
CA ARG A 4 31.82 5.48 -12.85
C ARG A 4 31.41 5.95 -11.45
N ASN A 5 31.86 7.12 -11.01
CA ASN A 5 31.49 7.65 -9.69
C ASN A 5 30.02 8.09 -9.65
N ARG A 6 29.46 8.56 -10.77
CA ARG A 6 28.03 8.90 -10.88
C ARG A 6 27.16 7.65 -10.85
N LEU A 7 27.54 6.61 -11.59
CA LEU A 7 26.85 5.30 -11.56
C LEU A 7 26.90 4.68 -10.17
N LEU A 8 28.08 4.67 -9.53
CA LEU A 8 28.24 4.13 -8.19
C LEU A 8 27.40 4.91 -7.17
N PHE A 9 27.35 6.24 -7.27
CA PHE A 9 26.48 7.06 -6.43
C PHE A 9 24.99 6.74 -6.64
N ILE A 10 24.53 6.60 -7.88
CA ILE A 10 23.13 6.25 -8.19
C ILE A 10 22.78 4.88 -7.62
N VAL A 11 23.64 3.87 -7.80
CA VAL A 11 23.42 2.52 -7.28
C VAL A 11 23.36 2.52 -5.75
N VAL A 12 24.30 3.20 -5.08
CA VAL A 12 24.31 3.32 -3.62
C VAL A 12 23.07 4.06 -3.12
N PHE A 13 22.66 5.12 -3.81
CA PHE A 13 21.47 5.88 -3.46
C PHE A 13 20.20 5.03 -3.59
N LEU A 14 20.02 4.32 -4.72
CA LEU A 14 18.87 3.44 -4.94
C LEU A 14 18.85 2.28 -3.93
N ALA A 15 20.00 1.69 -3.62
CA ALA A 15 20.12 0.66 -2.59
C ALA A 15 19.75 1.22 -1.20
N GLY A 16 20.21 2.43 -0.87
CA GLY A 16 19.87 3.11 0.38
C GLY A 16 18.37 3.38 0.50
N VAL A 17 17.73 3.86 -0.57
CA VAL A 17 16.27 4.05 -0.60
C VAL A 17 15.54 2.72 -0.46
N ALA A 18 15.97 1.67 -1.15
CA ALA A 18 15.36 0.34 -1.04
C ALA A 18 15.45 -0.22 0.38
N VAL A 19 16.62 -0.09 1.02
CA VAL A 19 16.81 -0.47 2.43
C VAL A 19 15.91 0.35 3.34
N LEU A 20 15.79 1.67 3.12
CA LEU A 20 14.93 2.52 3.91
C LEU A 20 13.45 2.13 3.76
N CYS A 21 12.99 1.83 2.54
CA CYS A 21 11.63 1.38 2.28
C CYS A 21 11.33 0.04 2.97
N VAL A 22 12.23 -0.93 2.87
CA VAL A 22 12.08 -2.24 3.54
C VAL A 22 12.12 -2.09 5.06
N HIS A 23 13.05 -1.29 5.59
CA HIS A 23 13.16 -1.03 7.02
C HIS A 23 11.92 -0.33 7.55
N TYR A 24 11.44 0.70 6.85
CA TYR A 24 10.20 1.39 7.20
C TYR A 24 9.03 0.41 7.24
N GLY A 25 8.86 -0.41 6.19
CA GLY A 25 7.82 -1.45 6.17
C GLY A 25 7.93 -2.44 7.33
N GLY A 26 9.14 -2.86 7.71
CA GLY A 26 9.37 -3.81 8.81
C GLY A 26 9.28 -3.23 10.22
N VAL A 27 9.27 -1.90 10.37
CA VAL A 27 9.13 -1.20 11.66
C VAL A 27 7.75 -0.56 11.79
N TYR A 28 7.06 -0.30 10.68
CA TYR A 28 5.77 0.38 10.61
C TYR A 28 4.77 -0.21 11.62
N ASP A 29 4.56 -1.52 11.60
CA ASP A 29 3.63 -2.20 12.51
C ASP A 29 4.02 -2.04 14.00
N ARG A 30 5.33 -1.97 14.31
CA ARG A 30 5.81 -1.77 15.70
C ARG A 30 5.62 -0.35 16.20
N ASN A 31 5.62 0.61 15.29
CA ASN A 31 5.53 2.04 15.63
C ASN A 31 4.13 2.62 15.33
N TRP A 32 3.21 1.77 14.87
CA TRP A 32 1.82 2.10 14.64
C TRP A 32 1.09 2.14 15.99
N PRO A 33 0.38 3.23 16.31
CA PRO A 33 -0.25 3.40 17.62
C PRO A 33 -1.56 2.62 17.79
N HIS A 34 -1.99 1.87 16.77
CA HIS A 34 -3.23 1.09 16.79
C HIS A 34 -2.91 -0.40 16.68
N PRO A 35 -3.81 -1.29 17.13
CA PRO A 35 -3.59 -2.71 17.06
C PRO A 35 -3.46 -3.20 15.61
N SER A 36 -2.46 -4.04 15.37
CA SER A 36 -2.38 -4.89 14.19
C SER A 36 -3.37 -6.06 14.29
N GLY A 37 -3.70 -6.67 13.14
CA GLY A 37 -4.53 -7.88 13.12
C GLY A 37 -3.94 -9.03 13.96
N ALA A 38 -2.62 -9.18 14.00
CA ALA A 38 -1.98 -10.19 14.84
C ALA A 38 -2.23 -9.94 16.34
N GLN A 39 -2.08 -8.68 16.79
CA GLN A 39 -2.35 -8.31 18.19
C GLN A 39 -3.82 -8.50 18.58
N LEU A 40 -4.76 -8.23 17.66
CA LEU A 40 -6.19 -8.52 17.86
C LEU A 40 -6.50 -10.01 17.96
N ALA A 41 -5.75 -10.86 17.25
CA ALA A 41 -5.90 -12.31 17.32
C ALA A 41 -5.35 -12.87 18.65
N ASP A 42 -4.19 -12.37 19.08
CA ASP A 42 -3.50 -12.82 20.29
C ASP A 42 -4.17 -12.30 21.58
N GLU A 43 -4.58 -11.02 21.60
CA GLU A 43 -5.17 -10.36 22.77
C GLU A 43 -6.50 -9.66 22.42
N PRO A 44 -7.62 -10.40 22.29
CA PRO A 44 -8.87 -9.85 21.77
C PRO A 44 -9.43 -8.66 22.57
N GLY A 45 -9.26 -8.64 23.89
CA GLY A 45 -9.75 -7.56 24.76
C GLY A 45 -8.68 -6.59 25.23
N GLY A 46 -7.45 -6.67 24.71
CA GLY A 46 -6.35 -5.79 25.15
C GLY A 46 -6.55 -4.31 24.80
N TRP A 47 -7.51 -4.03 23.90
CA TRP A 47 -7.77 -2.71 23.32
C TRP A 47 -9.23 -2.26 23.55
N ASP A 48 -9.96 -2.94 24.42
CA ASP A 48 -11.33 -2.54 24.77
C ASP A 48 -11.34 -1.18 25.50
N GLY A 49 -12.22 -0.27 25.08
CA GLY A 49 -12.31 1.10 25.58
C GLY A 49 -11.30 2.07 24.94
N GLU A 50 -10.44 1.59 24.04
CA GLU A 50 -9.50 2.45 23.32
C GLU A 50 -10.02 2.90 21.95
N GLN A 51 -9.55 4.07 21.52
CA GLN A 51 -9.79 4.61 20.18
C GLN A 51 -8.78 4.01 19.21
N VAL A 52 -9.27 3.16 18.29
CA VAL A 52 -8.42 2.41 17.37
C VAL A 52 -8.79 2.66 15.93
N LEU A 53 -7.78 2.56 15.06
CA LEU A 53 -7.94 2.59 13.62
C LEU A 53 -7.73 1.19 13.06
N LEU A 54 -8.80 0.61 12.50
CA LEU A 54 -8.80 -0.74 11.94
C LEU A 54 -9.06 -0.73 10.44
N PHE A 55 -8.37 -1.63 9.73
CA PHE A 55 -8.60 -1.90 8.32
C PHE A 55 -9.25 -3.26 8.17
N GLY A 56 -10.39 -3.32 7.47
CA GLY A 56 -11.14 -4.55 7.30
C GLY A 56 -11.86 -4.61 5.97
N THR A 57 -12.16 -5.83 5.53
CA THR A 57 -13.04 -6.07 4.39
C THR A 57 -14.46 -6.21 4.90
N VAL A 58 -15.39 -5.45 4.35
CA VAL A 58 -16.82 -5.55 4.68
C VAL A 58 -17.33 -6.90 4.21
N THR A 59 -17.86 -7.69 5.12
CA THR A 59 -18.48 -8.99 4.78
C THR A 59 -19.97 -8.83 4.55
N GLU A 60 -20.62 -8.01 5.38
CA GLU A 60 -22.07 -7.83 5.39
C GLU A 60 -22.41 -6.40 5.78
N THR A 61 -23.49 -5.84 5.24
CA THR A 61 -24.01 -4.51 5.61
C THR A 61 -25.31 -4.72 6.39
N THR A 62 -25.50 -3.97 7.48
CA THR A 62 -26.69 -4.04 8.34
C THR A 62 -27.40 -2.68 8.35
N GLU A 63 -28.59 -2.59 8.96
CA GLU A 63 -29.32 -1.31 9.06
C GLU A 63 -28.58 -0.29 9.94
N GLU A 64 -27.85 -0.76 10.95
CA GLU A 64 -27.14 0.07 11.95
C GLU A 64 -25.63 0.26 11.63
N GLY A 65 -25.16 -0.32 10.53
CA GLY A 65 -23.74 -0.29 10.15
C GLY A 65 -23.34 -1.45 9.24
N PHE A 66 -22.29 -2.18 9.63
CA PHE A 66 -21.79 -3.31 8.84
C PHE A 66 -20.91 -4.25 9.66
N VAL A 67 -20.66 -5.45 9.13
CA VAL A 67 -19.70 -6.41 9.68
C VAL A 67 -18.46 -6.39 8.79
N MET A 68 -17.28 -6.34 9.41
CA MET A 68 -16.01 -6.44 8.69
C MET A 68 -15.10 -7.52 9.25
N ALA A 69 -14.31 -8.12 8.36
CA ALA A 69 -13.22 -9.03 8.69
C ALA A 69 -11.89 -8.29 8.65
N VAL A 70 -11.21 -8.21 9.79
CA VAL A 70 -9.83 -7.74 9.90
C VAL A 70 -8.90 -8.92 9.66
N LYS A 71 -7.89 -8.73 8.82
CA LYS A 71 -6.92 -9.75 8.46
C LYS A 71 -5.55 -9.48 9.07
N THR A 72 -4.78 -10.53 9.29
CA THR A 72 -3.35 -10.45 9.59
C THR A 72 -2.56 -10.12 8.32
N ALA A 73 -1.28 -9.79 8.47
CA ALA A 73 -0.35 -9.65 7.35
C ALA A 73 -0.18 -10.95 6.54
N SER A 74 -0.43 -12.13 7.14
CA SER A 74 -0.45 -13.43 6.44
C SER A 74 -1.71 -13.64 5.59
N GLY A 75 -2.72 -12.78 5.74
CA GLY A 75 -4.00 -12.88 5.02
C GLY A 75 -5.07 -13.70 5.75
N ASP A 76 -4.76 -14.25 6.91
CA ASP A 76 -5.70 -14.97 7.77
C ASP A 76 -6.67 -14.00 8.43
N THR A 77 -7.91 -14.43 8.65
CA THR A 77 -8.88 -13.62 9.40
C THR A 77 -8.46 -13.55 10.86
N ALA A 78 -8.01 -12.39 11.29
CA ALA A 78 -7.68 -12.10 12.69
C ALA A 78 -8.94 -12.01 13.54
N ARG A 79 -9.93 -11.26 13.04
CA ARG A 79 -11.17 -11.00 13.77
C ARG A 79 -12.32 -10.59 12.87
N ILE A 80 -13.52 -10.89 13.31
CA ILE A 80 -14.78 -10.40 12.74
C ILE A 80 -15.37 -9.41 13.74
N LEU A 81 -15.73 -8.22 13.28
CA LEU A 81 -16.22 -7.14 14.12
C LEU A 81 -17.49 -6.53 13.52
N THR A 82 -18.42 -6.18 14.40
CA THR A 82 -19.60 -5.38 14.05
C THR A 82 -19.26 -3.92 14.27
N VAL A 83 -19.38 -3.13 13.21
CA VAL A 83 -19.14 -1.70 13.21
C VAL A 83 -20.49 -0.98 13.21
N TYR A 84 -20.73 -0.18 14.25
CA TYR A 84 -21.92 0.67 14.35
C TYR A 84 -21.60 2.06 13.83
N LYS A 85 -22.34 2.50 12.79
CA LYS A 85 -22.21 3.84 12.20
C LYS A 85 -23.47 4.21 11.44
N ASP A 86 -24.09 5.31 11.84
CA ASP A 86 -25.23 5.88 11.11
C ASP A 86 -24.80 6.30 9.70
N GLN A 87 -25.50 5.78 8.69
CA GLN A 87 -25.37 6.14 7.26
C GLN A 87 -23.97 5.85 6.67
N THR A 88 -23.62 4.57 6.47
CA THR A 88 -22.36 4.19 5.79
C THR A 88 -22.64 3.65 4.39
N GLU A 89 -21.96 4.19 3.37
CA GLU A 89 -22.01 3.71 1.96
C GLU A 89 -21.15 2.45 1.70
N ALA A 90 -20.71 1.77 2.76
CA ALA A 90 -19.83 0.63 2.68
C ALA A 90 -20.55 -0.58 2.05
N LYS A 91 -20.04 -1.05 0.91
CA LYS A 91 -20.55 -2.23 0.19
C LYS A 91 -19.82 -3.48 0.64
N SER A 92 -20.52 -4.61 0.65
CA SER A 92 -19.90 -5.93 0.84
C SER A 92 -18.77 -6.16 -0.18
N GLY A 93 -17.64 -6.68 0.30
CA GLY A 93 -16.39 -6.83 -0.46
C GLY A 93 -15.51 -5.59 -0.51
N GLY A 94 -15.99 -4.43 -0.06
CA GLY A 94 -15.22 -3.20 0.02
C GLY A 94 -14.17 -3.25 1.13
N LEU A 95 -13.07 -2.51 0.94
CA LEU A 95 -12.06 -2.30 1.99
C LEU A 95 -12.36 -0.98 2.69
N VAL A 96 -12.54 -1.04 4.00
CA VAL A 96 -12.84 0.12 4.84
C VAL A 96 -11.78 0.33 5.90
N GLN A 97 -11.60 1.59 6.26
CA GLN A 97 -10.79 2.04 7.37
C GLN A 97 -11.74 2.68 8.40
N VAL A 98 -11.76 2.12 9.61
CA VAL A 98 -12.71 2.49 10.66
C VAL A 98 -11.94 3.02 11.85
N TYR A 99 -12.24 4.26 12.22
CA TYR A 99 -11.76 4.88 13.44
C TYR A 99 -12.88 4.96 14.46
N GLY A 100 -12.64 4.43 15.65
CA GLY A 100 -13.61 4.47 16.73
C GLY A 100 -13.22 3.61 17.92
N GLU A 101 -14.10 3.60 18.93
CA GLU A 101 -13.89 2.86 20.17
C GLU A 101 -14.14 1.38 19.95
N LEU A 102 -13.18 0.55 20.34
CA LEU A 102 -13.30 -0.90 20.30
C LEU A 102 -13.85 -1.41 21.64
N SER A 103 -14.75 -2.39 21.59
CA SER A 103 -15.35 -2.97 22.78
C SER A 103 -15.72 -4.44 22.60
N ASN A 104 -16.19 -5.04 23.69
CA ASN A 104 -16.65 -6.42 23.74
C ASN A 104 -15.60 -7.41 23.22
N ARG A 105 -14.39 -7.32 23.77
CA ARG A 105 -13.23 -8.16 23.44
C ARG A 105 -12.89 -8.09 21.96
N GLY A 106 -12.86 -6.87 21.42
CA GLY A 106 -12.48 -6.63 20.05
C GLY A 106 -13.49 -7.12 19.01
N THR A 107 -14.77 -7.14 19.35
CA THR A 107 -15.84 -7.62 18.43
C THR A 107 -16.84 -6.54 18.06
N ILE A 108 -16.91 -5.45 18.81
CA ILE A 108 -17.79 -4.33 18.52
C ILE A 108 -16.93 -3.08 18.35
N GLN A 109 -17.20 -2.30 17.33
CA GLN A 109 -16.56 -1.00 17.14
C GLN A 109 -17.63 0.08 16.95
N HIS A 110 -17.60 1.09 17.82
CA HIS A 110 -18.45 2.27 17.69
C HIS A 110 -17.69 3.31 16.86
N ALA A 111 -18.02 3.39 15.57
CA ALA A 111 -17.24 4.19 14.64
C ALA A 111 -17.56 5.69 14.74
N GLU A 112 -16.52 6.48 14.96
CA GLU A 112 -16.58 7.94 14.84
C GLU A 112 -16.40 8.34 13.36
N SER A 113 -15.50 7.67 12.64
CA SER A 113 -15.23 7.92 11.23
C SER A 113 -15.04 6.63 10.46
N VAL A 114 -15.62 6.55 9.26
CA VAL A 114 -15.44 5.44 8.32
C VAL A 114 -14.99 6.03 6.99
N VAL A 115 -13.85 5.56 6.49
CA VAL A 115 -13.33 5.90 5.17
C VAL A 115 -13.37 4.65 4.31
N VAL A 116 -14.08 4.71 3.19
CA VAL A 116 -14.05 3.64 2.19
C VAL A 116 -12.77 3.78 1.39
N VAL A 117 -11.84 2.85 1.58
CA VAL A 117 -10.51 2.88 0.95
C VAL A 117 -10.56 2.34 -0.48
N ASN A 118 -11.36 1.30 -0.70
CA ASN A 118 -11.72 0.80 -2.02
C ASN A 118 -13.19 0.37 -1.99
N GLU A 119 -14.00 0.86 -2.93
CA GLU A 119 -15.41 0.46 -3.05
C GLU A 119 -15.59 -1.02 -3.44
N GLY A 120 -14.54 -1.64 -3.99
CA GLY A 120 -14.52 -3.06 -4.36
C GLY A 120 -13.11 -3.63 -4.59
N PRO A 121 -12.98 -4.96 -4.70
CA PRO A 121 -11.69 -5.66 -4.82
C PRO A 121 -10.87 -5.29 -6.08
N ASP A 122 -11.52 -4.80 -7.13
CA ASP A 122 -10.87 -4.45 -8.42
C ASP A 122 -10.05 -3.14 -8.40
N ASP A 123 -10.23 -2.30 -7.37
CA ASP A 123 -9.63 -0.95 -7.33
C ASP A 123 -8.11 -1.00 -7.00
N SER A 124 -7.67 -2.08 -6.36
CA SER A 124 -6.26 -2.36 -6.10
C SER A 124 -5.48 -2.72 -7.37
N GLN A 125 -6.13 -3.44 -8.31
CA GLN A 125 -5.53 -3.82 -9.60
C GLN A 125 -5.38 -2.61 -10.53
N TYR A 126 -6.31 -1.65 -10.46
CA TYR A 126 -6.23 -0.40 -11.22
C TYR A 126 -5.00 0.44 -10.84
N LYS A 127 -4.72 0.59 -9.53
CA LYS A 127 -3.55 1.36 -9.03
C LYS A 127 -2.20 0.74 -9.46
N LEU A 128 -2.11 -0.59 -9.48
CA LEU A 128 -0.94 -1.33 -9.94
C LEU A 128 -0.73 -1.23 -11.46
N SER A 129 -1.81 -1.36 -12.23
CA SER A 129 -1.75 -1.31 -13.69
C SER A 129 -1.41 0.09 -14.23
N VAL A 130 -1.97 1.16 -13.65
CA VAL A 130 -1.61 2.54 -14.03
C VAL A 130 -0.14 2.86 -13.72
N SER A 131 0.37 2.42 -12.56
CA SER A 131 1.78 2.62 -12.19
C SER A 131 2.73 1.86 -13.12
N ALA A 132 2.39 0.61 -13.46
CA ALA A 132 3.16 -0.19 -14.41
C ALA A 132 3.17 0.43 -15.81
N VAL A 133 2.02 0.93 -16.29
CA VAL A 133 1.93 1.64 -17.57
C VAL A 133 2.78 2.91 -17.55
N GLY A 134 2.75 3.69 -16.46
CA GLY A 134 3.60 4.87 -16.28
C GLY A 134 5.09 4.55 -16.37
N ILE A 135 5.54 3.47 -15.71
CA ILE A 135 6.93 2.99 -15.77
C ILE A 135 7.28 2.54 -17.20
N LEU A 136 6.40 1.79 -17.86
CA LEU A 136 6.62 1.31 -19.23
C LEU A 136 6.69 2.45 -20.25
N VAL A 137 5.84 3.47 -20.13
CA VAL A 137 5.87 4.66 -20.98
C VAL A 137 7.13 5.48 -20.73
N ALA A 138 7.52 5.68 -19.47
CA ALA A 138 8.76 6.37 -19.13
C ALA A 138 9.99 5.61 -19.64
N ALA A 139 10.03 4.28 -19.49
CA ALA A 139 11.08 3.42 -20.01
C ALA A 139 11.11 3.45 -21.55
N GLY A 140 9.96 3.36 -22.20
CA GLY A 140 9.83 3.44 -23.65
C GLY A 140 10.29 4.77 -24.22
N ALA A 141 9.89 5.89 -23.61
CA ALA A 141 10.36 7.22 -23.97
C ALA A 141 11.87 7.36 -23.76
N PHE A 142 12.38 6.90 -22.61
CA PHE A 142 13.80 6.90 -22.32
C PHE A 142 14.60 6.11 -23.37
N LEU A 143 14.17 4.89 -23.69
CA LEU A 143 14.79 4.03 -24.71
C LEU A 143 14.58 4.54 -26.16
N ARG A 144 13.55 5.36 -26.39
CA ARG A 144 13.32 6.02 -27.68
C ARG A 144 14.36 7.10 -27.94
N TYR A 145 14.70 7.92 -26.93
CA TYR A 145 15.66 9.01 -27.07
C TYR A 145 17.11 8.60 -26.79
N TRP A 146 17.32 7.57 -25.98
CA TRP A 146 18.64 7.11 -25.54
C TRP A 146 18.87 5.64 -25.88
N GLY A 147 19.96 5.35 -26.60
CA GLY A 147 20.46 3.99 -26.79
C GLY A 147 21.30 3.56 -25.59
N ILE A 148 21.16 2.31 -25.17
CA ILE A 148 21.99 1.69 -24.13
C ILE A 148 23.04 0.83 -24.83
N ASP A 149 24.30 1.28 -24.78
CA ASP A 149 25.41 0.40 -25.14
C ASP A 149 25.72 -0.52 -23.94
N TRP A 150 25.24 -1.76 -24.02
CA TRP A 150 25.43 -2.77 -22.98
C TRP A 150 26.89 -3.17 -22.76
N HIS A 151 27.77 -2.97 -23.74
CA HIS A 151 29.19 -3.32 -23.60
C HIS A 151 29.98 -2.25 -22.83
N ARG A 152 29.52 -0.99 -22.87
CA ARG A 152 30.21 0.14 -22.21
C ARG A 152 29.41 0.76 -21.06
N LEU A 153 28.15 0.34 -20.86
CA LEU A 153 27.19 0.95 -19.94
C LEU A 153 27.11 2.47 -20.13
N GLN A 154 27.06 2.91 -21.39
CA GLN A 154 26.96 4.32 -21.76
C GLN A 154 25.65 4.59 -22.48
N PHE A 155 24.98 5.66 -22.07
CA PHE A 155 23.82 6.18 -22.77
C PHE A 155 24.29 7.13 -23.88
N TYR A 156 23.79 6.94 -25.10
CA TYR A 156 24.00 7.86 -26.22
C TYR A 156 22.66 8.33 -26.78
N THR A 157 22.58 9.58 -27.19
CA THR A 157 21.39 10.13 -27.84
C THR A 157 21.28 9.58 -29.26
N ARG A 158 20.18 8.90 -29.59
CA ARG A 158 19.99 8.26 -30.91
C ARG A 158 19.82 9.26 -32.07
N ALA A 159 19.73 10.56 -31.78
CA ALA A 159 19.63 11.62 -32.79
C ALA A 159 20.94 11.91 -33.54
N GLN A 160 22.09 11.39 -33.07
CA GLN A 160 23.41 11.71 -33.63
C GLN A 160 23.96 10.62 -34.57
N SER A 161 23.11 9.69 -35.04
CA SER A 161 23.49 8.61 -35.96
C SER A 161 22.88 8.78 -37.36
N GLY A 162 22.57 10.02 -37.75
CA GLY A 162 22.01 10.33 -39.06
C GLY A 162 22.68 11.49 -39.79
N ASP A 163 23.85 11.95 -39.33
CA ASP A 163 24.55 13.11 -39.90
C ASP A 163 26.05 12.82 -40.09
N ASP A 164 26.35 11.60 -40.53
CA ASP A 164 27.70 11.19 -40.94
C ASP A 164 27.57 10.14 -42.06
N ASP A 165 27.01 10.59 -43.19
CA ASP A 165 27.16 9.98 -44.52
C ASP A 165 26.59 10.97 -45.57
N GLY A 166 27.41 11.92 -46.02
CA GLY A 166 27.12 12.81 -47.15
C GLY A 166 27.80 14.17 -47.12
#